data_AF-A0A926WRC5-F1
#
_entry.id   AF-A0A926WRC5-F1
#
_cell.length_a   1.000
_cell.length_b   1.000
_cell.length_c   1.000
_cell.angle_alpha   90.00
_cell.angle_beta   90.00
_cell.angle_gamma   90.00
#
_symmetry.space_group_name_H-M   'P 1'
#
loop_
_entity.id
_entity.type
_entity.pdbx_description
1 polymer ?
#
loop_
_entity_poly.entity_id
_entity_poly.type
_entity_poly.pdbx_seq_one_letter_code
_entity_poly.pdbx_strand_id
1 'polypeptide(L)'
;MFNPDDPDGDEQKILNIFYFCNYMHDFFYLLGFNEAVGNFQKINFTGEGTAGDPVDARAFLGTVRGTANMLTLADGRKAIMNMGLVAPSSRHTAFDADVVFHEFAHGVTNRLVGGRMNSPQGLQQPQSRGMGEGWSDYFALTNELPTVQAKPTVGSSFYDHLSTLIPS
;
A
#
# COMPACT_ATOMS: atom_id res chain seq x y z
N MET A 1 11.49 -17.06 -14.56
CA MET A 1 10.29 -16.99 -13.71
C MET A 1 10.80 -17.07 -12.28
N PHE A 2 10.60 -16.03 -11.47
CA PHE A 2 10.95 -16.09 -10.04
C PHE A 2 9.97 -17.05 -9.38
N ASN A 3 10.48 -18.14 -8.82
CA ASN A 3 9.70 -19.18 -8.15
C ASN A 3 10.47 -19.55 -6.88
N PRO A 4 10.22 -18.84 -5.76
CA PRO A 4 10.89 -19.11 -4.49
C PRO A 4 10.72 -20.57 -4.07
N ASP A 5 11.74 -21.13 -3.44
CA ASP A 5 11.71 -22.53 -2.99
C ASP A 5 10.75 -22.74 -1.81
N ASP A 6 10.53 -21.70 -1.01
CA ASP A 6 9.61 -21.68 0.14
C ASP A 6 8.43 -20.72 -0.13
N PRO A 7 7.20 -21.23 -0.28
CA PRO A 7 6.02 -20.39 -0.53
C PRO A 7 5.64 -19.49 0.66
N ASP A 8 6.17 -19.74 1.86
CA ASP A 8 5.95 -18.91 3.05
C ASP A 8 7.23 -18.17 3.50
N GLY A 9 8.31 -18.32 2.74
CA GLY A 9 9.62 -17.78 3.03
C GLY A 9 9.75 -16.27 2.77
N ASP A 10 10.85 -15.68 3.24
CA ASP A 10 11.11 -14.23 3.10
C ASP A 10 11.23 -13.78 1.63
N GLU A 11 11.75 -14.64 0.76
CA GLU A 11 11.84 -14.36 -0.67
C GLU A 11 10.44 -14.25 -1.31
N GLN A 12 9.49 -15.10 -0.90
CA GLN A 12 8.12 -15.02 -1.39
C GLN A 12 7.42 -13.74 -0.91
N LYS A 13 7.66 -13.32 0.34
CA LYS A 13 7.14 -12.04 0.86
C LYS A 13 7.62 -10.87 0.02
N ILE A 14 8.92 -10.81 -0.26
CA ILE A 14 9.53 -9.75 -1.06
C ILE A 14 9.00 -9.77 -2.49
N LEU A 15 8.89 -10.97 -3.09
CA LEU A 15 8.36 -11.15 -4.44
C LEU A 15 6.91 -10.64 -4.55
N ASN A 16 6.05 -11.02 -3.61
CA ASN A 16 4.66 -10.60 -3.58
C ASN A 16 4.52 -9.08 -3.46
N ILE A 17 5.19 -8.47 -2.47
CA ILE A 17 5.14 -7.01 -2.30
C ILE A 17 5.66 -6.31 -3.56
N PHE A 18 6.76 -6.78 -4.14
CA PHE A 18 7.29 -6.22 -5.37
C PHE A 18 6.27 -6.28 -6.50
N TYR A 19 5.66 -7.45 -6.74
CA TYR A 19 4.64 -7.62 -7.78
C TYR A 19 3.44 -6.68 -7.55
N PHE A 20 2.89 -6.67 -6.34
CA PHE A 20 1.71 -5.86 -6.01
C PHE A 20 1.97 -4.36 -6.06
N CYS A 21 3.14 -3.89 -5.60
CA CYS A 21 3.51 -2.48 -5.71
C CYS A 21 3.64 -2.03 -7.18
N ASN A 22 4.23 -2.85 -8.06
CA ASN A 22 4.34 -2.51 -9.49
C ASN A 22 2.97 -2.54 -10.16
N TYR A 23 2.12 -3.52 -9.84
CA TYR A 23 0.74 -3.55 -10.31
C TYR A 23 -0.02 -2.27 -9.93
N MET A 24 0.05 -1.86 -8.65
CA MET A 24 -0.65 -0.65 -8.19
C MET A 24 -0.04 0.64 -8.74
N HIS A 25 1.29 0.68 -8.93
CA HIS A 25 1.95 1.78 -9.63
C HIS A 25 1.32 1.98 -11.02
N ASP A 26 1.25 0.91 -11.82
CA ASP A 26 0.73 0.99 -13.18
C ASP A 26 -0.78 1.27 -13.21
N PHE A 27 -1.54 0.64 -12.32
CA PHE A 27 -2.98 0.91 -12.15
C PHE A 27 -3.24 2.40 -11.90
N PHE A 28 -2.58 3.00 -10.90
CA PHE A 28 -2.77 4.41 -10.60
C PHE A 28 -2.16 5.33 -11.67
N TYR A 29 -1.08 4.92 -12.32
CA TYR A 29 -0.52 5.66 -13.46
C TYR A 29 -1.57 5.83 -14.57
N LEU A 30 -2.29 4.77 -14.92
CA LEU A 30 -3.38 4.81 -15.90
C LEU A 30 -4.55 5.70 -15.46
N LEU A 31 -4.79 5.83 -14.14
CA LEU A 31 -5.77 6.75 -13.57
C LEU A 31 -5.26 8.20 -13.43
N GLY A 32 -4.03 8.48 -13.88
CA GLY A 32 -3.47 9.83 -13.92
C GLY A 32 -2.52 10.16 -12.76
N PHE A 33 -2.20 9.20 -11.87
CA PHE A 33 -1.11 9.34 -10.90
C PHE A 33 0.25 9.14 -11.59
N ASN A 34 0.60 10.13 -12.40
CA ASN A 34 1.82 10.19 -13.18
C ASN A 34 2.88 11.09 -12.54
N GLU A 35 3.98 11.26 -13.24
CA GLU A 35 5.15 12.06 -12.84
C GLU A 35 4.78 13.51 -12.45
N ALA A 36 3.92 14.17 -13.22
CA ALA A 36 3.54 15.56 -12.98
C ALA A 36 2.80 15.75 -11.64
N VAL A 37 2.01 14.78 -11.22
CA VAL A 37 1.31 14.81 -9.92
C VAL A 37 2.11 14.15 -8.78
N GLY A 38 3.36 13.80 -9.05
CA GLY A 38 4.32 13.25 -8.09
C GLY A 38 4.01 11.81 -7.74
N ASN A 39 4.06 10.91 -8.71
CA ASN A 39 3.97 9.47 -8.45
C ASN A 39 5.27 8.88 -7.91
N PHE A 40 5.23 7.62 -7.47
CA PHE A 40 6.38 6.97 -6.81
C PHE A 40 7.30 6.31 -7.82
N GLN A 41 8.38 6.99 -8.21
CA GLN A 41 9.30 6.43 -9.19
C GLN A 41 10.75 6.88 -9.02
N LYS A 42 11.66 5.97 -9.36
CA LYS A 42 13.10 6.25 -9.28
C LYS A 42 13.57 7.19 -10.39
N ILE A 43 12.99 7.07 -11.58
CA ILE A 43 13.36 7.82 -12.78
C ILE A 43 12.07 8.30 -13.43
N ASN A 44 11.99 9.60 -13.70
CA ASN A 44 10.88 10.23 -14.40
C ASN A 44 11.26 10.41 -15.87
N PHE A 45 10.56 9.72 -16.77
CA PHE A 45 10.91 9.68 -18.19
C PHE A 45 10.39 10.90 -18.96
N THR A 46 9.34 11.54 -18.47
CA THR A 46 8.78 12.77 -19.05
C THR A 46 9.55 14.02 -18.61
N GLY A 47 10.33 13.91 -17.54
CA GLY A 47 11.03 15.05 -16.91
C GLY A 47 10.15 15.89 -15.98
N GLU A 48 8.88 15.53 -15.80
CA GLU A 48 7.96 16.17 -14.87
C GLU A 48 8.11 15.61 -13.44
N GLY A 49 7.68 16.38 -12.44
CA GLY A 49 7.76 15.97 -11.03
C GLY A 49 9.19 15.86 -10.47
N THR A 50 9.33 15.21 -9.32
CA THR A 50 10.62 15.01 -8.64
C THR A 50 10.93 13.53 -8.55
N ALA A 51 11.86 13.06 -9.37
CA ALA A 51 12.28 11.65 -9.36
C ALA A 51 13.00 11.24 -8.07
N GLY A 52 13.24 9.93 -7.92
CA GLY A 52 14.06 9.37 -6.84
C GLY A 52 13.24 8.94 -5.62
N ASP A 53 11.93 8.82 -5.76
CA ASP A 53 11.00 8.49 -4.70
C ASP A 53 10.20 7.19 -4.93
N PRO A 54 10.84 6.08 -5.35
CA PRO A 54 10.13 4.81 -5.42
C PRO A 54 9.63 4.40 -4.03
N VAL A 55 8.60 3.57 -3.99
CA VAL A 55 8.16 2.94 -2.74
C VAL A 55 9.28 2.05 -2.20
N ASP A 56 9.73 2.34 -0.99
CA ASP A 56 10.64 1.51 -0.19
C ASP A 56 9.77 0.55 0.63
N ALA A 57 9.49 -0.61 0.05
CA ALA A 57 8.62 -1.61 0.65
C ALA A 57 9.43 -2.68 1.39
N ARG A 58 9.05 -2.94 2.66
CA ARG A 58 9.84 -3.72 3.61
C ARG A 58 8.98 -4.79 4.26
N ALA A 59 9.42 -6.04 4.21
CA ALA A 59 8.85 -7.13 4.99
C ALA A 59 9.63 -7.31 6.29
N PHE A 60 8.95 -7.20 7.44
CA PHE A 60 9.54 -7.38 8.76
C PHE A 60 9.21 -8.76 9.32
N LEU A 61 10.20 -9.39 9.95
CA LEU A 61 10.01 -10.68 10.63
C LEU A 61 9.01 -10.64 11.80
N GLY A 62 8.62 -9.45 12.27
CA GLY A 62 7.77 -9.25 13.45
C GLY A 62 6.58 -8.34 13.18
N THR A 63 5.87 -7.97 14.24
CA THR A 63 4.77 -7.00 14.18
C THR A 63 5.31 -5.61 13.86
N VAL A 64 4.58 -4.85 13.05
CA VAL A 64 4.80 -3.41 12.87
C VAL A 64 3.58 -2.63 13.38
N ARG A 65 3.72 -1.31 13.56
CA ARG A 65 2.59 -0.46 13.94
C ARG A 65 1.44 -0.66 12.94
N GLY A 66 0.24 -0.98 13.45
CA GLY A 66 -0.92 -1.23 12.60
C GLY A 66 -0.85 -2.50 11.77
N THR A 67 0.09 -3.41 12.00
CA THR A 67 0.31 -4.66 11.23
C THR A 67 0.83 -4.45 9.80
N ALA A 68 0.40 -3.38 9.14
CA ALA A 68 1.01 -2.78 7.98
C ALA A 68 0.88 -1.23 8.08
N ASN A 69 1.71 -0.49 7.38
CA ASN A 69 1.55 0.97 7.25
C ASN A 69 2.34 1.54 6.07
N MET A 70 1.84 2.66 5.55
CA MET A 70 2.50 3.51 4.57
C MET A 70 2.81 4.90 5.14
N LEU A 71 4.07 5.31 5.04
CA LEU A 71 4.51 6.68 5.27
C LEU A 71 4.74 7.39 3.94
N THR A 72 3.85 8.32 3.61
CA THR A 72 3.96 9.16 2.41
C THR A 72 4.66 10.46 2.73
N LEU A 73 5.84 10.65 2.15
CA LEU A 73 6.58 11.90 2.20
C LEU A 73 6.30 12.74 0.94
N ALA A 74 6.71 14.00 0.97
CA ALA A 74 6.67 14.87 -0.20
C ALA A 74 7.39 14.24 -1.41
N ASP A 75 6.95 14.61 -2.60
CA ASP A 75 7.54 14.23 -3.90
C ASP A 75 9.07 14.35 -3.90
N GLY A 76 9.76 13.39 -4.50
CA GLY A 76 11.22 13.28 -4.44
C GLY A 76 11.77 12.63 -3.17
N ARG A 77 10.92 12.27 -2.19
CA ARG A 77 11.28 11.45 -1.04
C ARG A 77 10.49 10.15 -1.05
N LYS A 78 11.22 9.03 -0.98
CA LYS A 78 10.64 7.68 -0.97
C LYS A 78 9.51 7.56 0.04
N ALA A 79 8.37 7.07 -0.41
CA ALA A 79 7.36 6.56 0.50
C ALA A 79 7.84 5.24 1.10
N ILE A 80 7.50 4.98 2.36
CA ILE A 80 7.97 3.78 3.08
C ILE A 80 6.77 2.92 3.42
N MET A 81 6.74 1.70 2.88
CA MET A 81 5.71 0.70 3.18
C MET A 81 6.31 -0.37 4.09
N ASN A 82 5.69 -0.60 5.24
CA ASN A 82 6.12 -1.62 6.18
C ASN A 82 5.05 -2.71 6.30
N MET A 83 5.41 -3.95 5.98
CA MET A 83 4.56 -5.13 6.11
C MET A 83 5.08 -5.98 7.28
N GLY A 84 4.20 -6.47 8.15
CA GLY A 84 4.60 -7.26 9.30
C GLY A 84 3.66 -8.42 9.61
N LEU A 85 3.90 -9.04 10.77
CA LEU A 85 3.09 -10.14 11.27
C LEU A 85 1.80 -9.69 11.96
N VAL A 86 0.73 -10.44 11.70
CA VAL A 86 -0.52 -10.40 12.44
C VAL A 86 -0.36 -11.29 13.68
N ALA A 87 -0.14 -10.70 14.85
CA ALA A 87 0.24 -11.42 16.06
C ALA A 87 -0.70 -12.60 16.44
N PRO A 88 -2.05 -12.49 16.35
CA PRO A 88 -2.95 -13.58 16.71
C PRO A 88 -2.90 -14.80 15.77
N SER A 89 -2.53 -14.62 14.50
CA SER A 89 -2.60 -15.67 13.48
C SER A 89 -1.24 -16.11 12.94
N SER A 90 -0.16 -15.40 13.31
CA SER A 90 1.18 -15.57 12.76
C SER A 90 1.26 -15.45 11.22
N ARG A 91 0.23 -14.88 10.59
CA ARG A 91 0.21 -14.61 9.17
C ARG A 91 0.95 -13.30 8.87
N HIS A 92 1.60 -13.24 7.72
CA HIS A 92 2.33 -12.05 7.30
C HIS A 92 1.55 -11.29 6.24
N THR A 93 1.38 -9.98 6.44
CA THR A 93 0.62 -9.11 5.52
C THR A 93 1.23 -8.96 4.13
N ALA A 94 2.44 -9.47 3.90
CA ALA A 94 3.11 -9.45 2.60
C ALA A 94 2.51 -10.45 1.61
N PHE A 95 1.75 -11.44 2.12
CA PHE A 95 1.04 -12.41 1.30
C PHE A 95 -0.37 -11.94 0.90
N ASP A 96 -0.86 -10.87 1.52
CA ASP A 96 -2.21 -10.39 1.36
C ASP A 96 -2.22 -9.16 0.41
N ALA A 97 -2.70 -9.36 -0.82
CA ALA A 97 -2.67 -8.34 -1.87
C ALA A 97 -3.48 -7.09 -1.51
N ASP A 98 -4.65 -7.30 -0.90
CA ASP A 98 -5.54 -6.27 -0.40
C ASP A 98 -4.86 -5.34 0.61
N VAL A 99 -4.06 -5.87 1.52
CA VAL A 99 -3.28 -5.07 2.48
C VAL A 99 -2.22 -4.25 1.76
N VAL A 100 -1.48 -4.83 0.80
CA VAL A 100 -0.48 -4.08 0.02
C VAL A 100 -1.16 -2.98 -0.80
N PHE A 101 -2.32 -3.26 -1.40
CA PHE A 101 -3.08 -2.29 -2.19
C PHE A 101 -3.63 -1.15 -1.32
N HIS A 102 -4.13 -1.47 -0.12
CA HIS A 102 -4.58 -0.48 0.87
C HIS A 102 -3.45 0.48 1.23
N GLU A 103 -2.29 -0.05 1.60
CA GLU A 103 -1.14 0.77 1.96
C GLU A 103 -0.61 1.58 0.77
N PHE A 104 -0.64 1.03 -0.45
CA PHE A 104 -0.28 1.79 -1.63
C PHE A 104 -1.26 2.96 -1.90
N ALA A 105 -2.56 2.73 -1.70
CA ALA A 105 -3.59 3.75 -1.85
C ALA A 105 -3.47 4.86 -0.79
N HIS A 106 -3.02 4.55 0.43
CA HIS A 106 -2.59 5.57 1.40
C HIS A 106 -1.46 6.43 0.85
N GLY A 107 -0.51 5.80 0.16
CA GLY A 107 0.52 6.46 -0.65
C GLY A 107 -0.06 7.55 -1.55
N VAL A 108 -0.93 7.12 -2.47
CA VAL A 108 -1.51 7.97 -3.52
C VAL A 108 -2.37 9.09 -2.93
N THR A 109 -3.29 8.76 -2.01
CA THR A 109 -4.23 9.74 -1.46
C THR A 109 -3.53 10.82 -0.63
N ASN A 110 -2.53 10.46 0.19
CA ASN A 110 -1.71 11.44 0.91
C ASN A 110 -0.88 12.32 -0.03
N ARG A 111 -0.44 11.77 -1.18
CA ARG A 111 0.29 12.52 -2.20
C ARG A 111 -0.59 13.53 -2.94
N LEU A 112 -1.83 13.16 -3.23
CA LEU A 112 -2.75 13.99 -3.99
C LEU A 112 -3.48 15.04 -3.13
N VAL A 113 -4.05 14.67 -1.97
CA VAL A 113 -4.95 15.55 -1.22
C VAL A 113 -4.23 16.74 -0.58
N GLY A 114 -3.00 16.55 -0.08
CA GLY A 114 -2.15 17.65 0.38
C GLY A 114 -1.46 18.42 -0.75
N GLY A 115 -1.53 17.89 -1.98
CA GLY A 115 -0.62 18.24 -3.07
C GLY A 115 0.76 17.62 -2.89
N ARG A 116 1.46 17.37 -4.01
CA ARG A 116 2.69 16.56 -4.05
C ARG A 116 3.81 17.00 -3.09
N MET A 117 3.84 18.28 -2.71
CA MET A 117 4.84 18.84 -1.79
C MET A 117 4.40 18.93 -0.32
N ASN A 118 3.12 18.72 -0.01
CA ASN A 118 2.59 18.81 1.37
C ASN A 118 1.99 17.49 1.85
N SER A 119 2.61 16.38 1.49
CA SER A 119 2.29 15.08 2.08
C SER A 119 2.99 14.90 3.43
N PRO A 120 2.34 14.27 4.43
CA PRO A 120 0.97 13.73 4.41
C PRO A 120 -0.10 14.70 4.95
N GLN A 121 0.11 16.02 4.91
CA GLN A 121 -0.68 16.98 5.71
C GLN A 121 -2.19 17.05 5.35
N GLY A 122 -2.60 16.61 4.15
CA GLY A 122 -3.98 16.71 3.68
C GLY A 122 -5.01 15.80 4.38
N LEU A 123 -4.57 14.73 5.05
CA LEU A 123 -5.47 13.69 5.62
C LEU A 123 -5.27 13.45 7.13
N GLN A 124 -4.91 14.50 7.88
CA GLN A 124 -4.52 14.36 9.28
C GLN A 124 -5.66 14.54 10.29
N GLN A 125 -6.77 15.19 9.91
CA GLN A 125 -7.92 15.41 10.81
C GLN A 125 -8.82 14.17 10.87
N PRO A 126 -9.61 13.95 11.94
CA PRO A 126 -10.36 12.71 12.13
C PRO A 126 -11.24 12.30 10.94
N GLN A 127 -12.03 13.24 10.40
CA GLN A 127 -12.89 12.99 9.24
C GLN A 127 -12.07 12.74 7.97
N SER A 128 -11.05 13.56 7.70
CA SER A 128 -10.19 13.39 6.53
C SER A 128 -9.37 12.10 6.58
N ARG A 129 -8.94 11.69 7.77
CA ARG A 129 -8.21 10.44 7.98
C ARG A 129 -9.12 9.24 7.76
N GLY A 130 -10.36 9.29 8.27
CA GLY A 130 -11.37 8.28 7.98
C GLY A 130 -11.68 8.15 6.49
N MET A 131 -11.74 9.26 5.75
CA MET A 131 -11.85 9.21 4.28
C MET A 131 -10.60 8.56 3.64
N GLY A 132 -9.41 8.85 4.15
CA GLY A 132 -8.15 8.22 3.72
C GLY A 132 -8.21 6.69 3.83
N GLU A 133 -8.58 6.16 4.99
CA GLU A 133 -8.76 4.70 5.18
C GLU A 133 -9.84 4.15 4.24
N GLY A 134 -10.99 4.83 4.12
CA GLY A 134 -12.09 4.36 3.28
C GLY A 134 -11.78 4.34 1.78
N TRP A 135 -11.00 5.30 1.28
CA TRP A 135 -10.50 5.26 -0.10
C TRP A 135 -9.49 4.14 -0.31
N SER A 136 -8.61 3.91 0.66
CA SER A 136 -7.65 2.81 0.62
C SER A 136 -8.35 1.45 0.56
N ASP A 137 -9.37 1.24 1.38
CA ASP A 137 -10.22 0.04 1.33
C ASP A 137 -10.92 -0.10 -0.03
N TYR A 138 -11.51 0.99 -0.53
CA TYR A 138 -12.22 1.00 -1.81
C TYR A 138 -11.31 0.58 -2.97
N PHE A 139 -10.10 1.13 -3.05
CA PHE A 139 -9.16 0.78 -4.11
C PHE A 139 -8.59 -0.63 -3.95
N ALA A 140 -8.36 -1.10 -2.72
CA ALA A 140 -7.97 -2.47 -2.45
C ALA A 140 -9.03 -3.46 -2.97
N LEU A 141 -10.28 -3.29 -2.54
CA LEU A 141 -11.40 -4.16 -2.94
C LEU A 141 -11.73 -4.10 -4.43
N THR A 142 -11.55 -2.94 -5.06
CA THR A 142 -11.78 -2.81 -6.51
C THR A 142 -10.76 -3.59 -7.32
N ASN A 143 -9.55 -3.77 -6.79
CA ASN A 143 -8.46 -4.49 -7.44
C ASN A 143 -8.31 -5.94 -6.97
N GLU A 144 -9.14 -6.40 -6.03
CA GLU A 144 -9.25 -7.82 -5.74
C GLU A 144 -9.82 -8.55 -6.96
N LEU A 145 -9.16 -9.64 -7.36
CA LEU A 145 -9.72 -10.54 -8.36
C LEU A 145 -10.99 -11.18 -7.79
N PRO A 146 -12.05 -11.37 -8.59
CA PRO A 146 -13.27 -12.02 -8.12
C PRO A 146 -12.94 -13.45 -7.71
N THR A 147 -12.78 -13.67 -6.41
CA THR A 147 -12.84 -15.01 -5.84
C THR A 147 -14.29 -15.45 -5.89
N VAL A 148 -14.53 -16.68 -6.35
CA VAL A 148 -15.86 -17.26 -6.37
C VAL A 148 -16.38 -17.24 -4.94
N GLN A 149 -17.33 -16.35 -4.68
CA GLN A 149 -18.21 -16.36 -3.50
C GLN A 149 -17.58 -15.91 -2.16
N ALA A 150 -17.18 -14.64 -2.06
CA ALA A 150 -17.11 -13.93 -0.78
C ALA A 150 -17.65 -12.51 -0.95
N LYS A 151 -18.33 -11.98 0.08
CA LYS A 151 -18.64 -10.54 0.14
C LYS A 151 -17.31 -9.78 0.16
N PRO A 152 -17.13 -8.72 -0.65
CA PRO A 152 -15.88 -7.96 -0.64
C PRO A 152 -15.71 -7.30 0.74
N THR A 153 -14.72 -7.76 1.49
CA THR A 153 -14.28 -7.23 2.78
C THR A 153 -12.77 -7.19 2.74
N VAL A 154 -12.16 -6.04 3.05
CA VAL A 154 -10.70 -5.95 3.13
C VAL A 154 -10.21 -6.89 4.21
N GLY A 155 -9.20 -7.69 3.89
CA GLY A 155 -8.80 -8.83 4.68
C GLY A 155 -9.81 -9.96 4.54
N SER A 156 -10.35 -10.29 3.37
CA SER A 156 -11.30 -11.42 3.21
C SER A 156 -10.66 -12.78 3.48
N SER A 157 -9.34 -12.84 3.51
CA SER A 157 -8.58 -13.95 4.11
C SER A 157 -8.66 -13.99 5.65
N PHE A 158 -9.26 -12.97 6.27
CA PHE A 158 -9.40 -12.69 7.70
C PHE A 158 -10.88 -12.48 8.08
N TYR A 159 -11.69 -13.53 8.06
CA TYR A 159 -12.91 -13.51 8.87
C TYR A 159 -12.51 -13.72 10.35
N ASP A 160 -12.32 -12.62 11.12
CA ASP A 160 -12.97 -12.38 12.43
C ASP A 160 -12.49 -11.16 13.27
N HIS A 161 -11.57 -10.28 12.82
CA HIS A 161 -11.10 -9.19 13.70
C HIS A 161 -10.83 -7.83 13.02
N LEU A 162 -11.87 -7.21 12.47
CA LEU A 162 -11.86 -5.82 11.95
C LEU A 162 -11.65 -4.72 13.01
N SER A 163 -11.25 -5.05 14.24
CA SER A 163 -11.04 -4.09 15.33
C SER A 163 -9.57 -3.76 15.62
N THR A 164 -8.60 -4.30 14.88
CA THR A 164 -7.16 -4.18 15.23
C THR A 164 -6.33 -3.30 14.27
N LEU A 165 -6.88 -2.85 13.14
CA LEU A 165 -6.20 -1.93 12.22
C LEU A 165 -6.46 -0.44 12.54
N ILE A 166 -7.35 -0.14 13.50
CA ILE A 166 -7.69 1.25 13.87
C ILE A 166 -7.15 1.57 15.27
N PRO A 167 -6.06 2.34 15.37
CA PRO A 167 -5.91 3.31 16.43
C PRO A 167 -6.15 4.71 15.86
N SER A 168 -7.17 5.35 16.41
CA SER A 168 -7.35 6.82 16.43
C SER A 168 -6.03 7.55 16.54
#